data_AF-A0A919N4L1-F1
#
_entry.id   AF-A0A919N4L1-F1
#
_cell.length_a   1.000
_cell.length_b   1.000
_cell.length_c   1.000
_cell.angle_alpha   90.00
_cell.angle_beta   90.00
_cell.angle_gamma   90.00
#
_symmetry.space_group_name_H-M   'P 1'
#
loop_
_entity.id
_entity.type
_entity.pdbx_description
1 polymer ?
#
loop_
_entity_poly.entity_id
_entity_poly.type
_entity_poly.pdbx_seq_one_letter_code
_entity_poly.pdbx_strand_id
1 'polypeptide(L)' 'MGAILAVGPRKLPDHGTVQVWVDSGSGGGHEITVPANHLSVAEMDDGQSETAIYTLQARECRG' A
#
# COMPACT_ATOMS: atom_id res chain seq x y z
N MET A 1 -10.99 -3.83 -12.68
CA MET A 1 -10.89 -3.18 -11.36
C MET A 1 -9.43 -2.83 -11.13
N GLY A 2 -9.09 -1.55 -11.02
CA GLY A 2 -7.70 -1.12 -10.80
C GLY A 2 -7.32 -1.34 -9.34
N ALA A 3 -6.22 -2.05 -9.08
CA ALA A 3 -5.64 -2.12 -7.74
C ALA A 3 -4.98 -0.77 -7.44
N ILE A 4 -5.22 -0.22 -6.24
CA ILE A 4 -4.53 0.99 -5.80
C ILE A 4 -3.14 0.59 -5.35
N LEU A 5 -2.12 1.20 -5.96
CA LEU A 5 -0.72 1.01 -5.59
C LEU A 5 -0.33 1.99 -4.49
N ALA A 6 0.40 1.49 -3.50
CA ALA A 6 0.94 2.26 -2.41
C ALA A 6 2.43 1.94 -2.22
N VAL A 7 3.19 2.91 -1.71
CA VAL A 7 4.60 2.74 -1.34
C VAL A 7 4.72 2.94 0.16
N GLY A 8 5.35 2.01 0.85
CA GLY A 8 5.51 2.07 2.31
C GLY A 8 6.79 1.39 2.78
N PRO A 9 7.07 1.40 4.10
CA PRO A 9 8.21 0.69 4.64
C PRO A 9 8.09 -0.81 4.37
N ARG A 10 9.20 -1.46 4.01
CA ARG A 10 9.25 -2.90 3.75
C ARG A 10 9.04 -3.72 5.02
N LYS A 11 9.56 -3.23 6.15
CA LYS A 11 9.33 -3.80 7.47
C LYS A 11 7.99 -3.31 7.99
N LEU A 12 6.95 -4.12 7.79
CA LEU A 12 5.64 -3.88 8.37
C LEU A 12 5.59 -4.34 9.83
N PRO A 13 4.82 -3.65 10.70
CA PRO A 13 4.53 -4.17 12.02
C PRO A 13 3.64 -5.42 11.93
N ASP A 14 3.85 -6.40 12.81
CA ASP A 14 3.02 -7.63 12.87
C ASP A 14 1.54 -7.30 13.10
N HIS A 15 1.27 -6.24 13.87
CA HIS A 15 -0.07 -5.76 14.18
C HIS A 15 -0.13 -4.24 14.15
N GLY A 16 -1.27 -3.70 13.71
CA GLY A 16 -1.56 -2.27 13.71
C GLY A 16 -1.64 -1.69 12.31
N THR A 17 -1.39 -0.39 12.24
CA THR A 17 -1.49 0.39 11.01
C THR A 17 -0.14 0.94 10.59
N VAL A 18 0.05 1.09 9.29
CA VAL A 18 1.24 1.68 8.68
C VAL A 18 0.83 2.83 7.78
N GLN A 19 1.68 3.85 7.72
CA GLN A 19 1.52 4.97 6.81
C GLN A 19 2.14 4.59 5.47
N VAL A 20 1.36 4.75 4.39
CA VAL A 20 1.77 4.46 3.02
C VAL A 20 1.42 5.62 2.12
N TRP A 21 2.24 5.85 1.10
CA TRP A 21 2.01 6.84 0.07
C TRP A 21 1.26 6.22 -1.10
N VAL A 22 0.06 6.71 -1.41
CA VAL A 22 -0.72 6.23 -2.56
C VAL A 22 -0.50 7.16 -3.73
N ASP A 23 -0.19 6.60 -4.90
CA ASP A 23 -0.15 7.38 -6.14
C ASP A 23 -1.54 7.46 -6.77
N SER A 24 -2.09 8.67 -6.79
CA SER A 24 -3.41 8.97 -7.37
C SER A 24 -3.37 9.13 -8.90
N GLY A 25 -2.18 9.08 -9.53
CA GLY A 25 -1.99 9.20 -10.98
C GLY A 25 -2.27 10.59 -11.59
N SER A 26 -2.74 11.56 -10.79
CA SER A 26 -3.21 12.88 -11.28
C SER A 26 -2.47 14.08 -10.67
N GLY A 27 -1.22 13.91 -10.21
CA GLY A 27 -0.34 15.03 -9.86
C GLY A 27 -0.11 15.28 -8.36
N GLY A 28 -0.50 14.33 -7.51
CA GLY A 28 -0.16 14.35 -6.09
C GLY A 28 -0.57 13.03 -5.46
N GLY A 29 0.40 12.22 -5.09
CA GLY A 29 0.10 11.15 -4.15
C GLY A 29 -0.21 11.73 -2.77
N HIS A 30 -0.80 10.94 -1.90
CA HIS A 30 -1.08 11.35 -0.54
C HIS A 30 -0.83 10.20 0.42
N GLU A 31 -0.49 10.55 1.66
CA GLU A 31 -0.26 9.57 2.72
C GLU A 31 -1.60 9.13 3.31
N ILE A 32 -1.76 7.82 3.43
CA ILE A 32 -2.88 7.21 4.14
C ILE A 32 -2.35 6.24 5.19
N THR A 33 -3.12 6.08 6.26
CA THR A 33 -2.86 5.07 7.28
C THR A 33 -3.75 3.87 7.02
N VAL A 34 -3.15 2.70 6.80
CA VAL A 34 -3.87 1.45 6.52
C VAL A 34 -3.43 0.33 7.46
N PRO A 35 -4.30 -0.63 7.79
CA PRO A 35 -3.90 -1.84 8.49
C PRO A 35 -2.80 -2.58 7.72
N ALA A 36 -1.73 -2.99 8.41
CA ALA A 36 -0.61 -3.71 7.77
C ALA A 36 -1.07 -5.01 7.10
N ASN A 37 -2.11 -5.67 7.64
CA ASN A 37 -2.72 -6.87 7.08
C ASN A 37 -3.58 -6.63 5.82
N HIS A 38 -3.81 -5.38 5.41
CA HIS A 38 -4.51 -5.03 4.17
C HIS A 38 -3.55 -4.71 3.01
N LEU A 39 -2.23 -4.73 3.28
CA LEU A 39 -1.19 -4.54 2.28
C LEU A 39 -0.73 -5.90 1.76
N SER A 40 -0.67 -6.04 0.45
CA SER A 40 -0.04 -7.18 -0.23
C SER A 40 1.08 -6.65 -1.11
N VAL A 41 2.30 -7.21 -0.99
CA VAL A 41 3.42 -6.79 -1.84
C VAL A 41 3.02 -6.96 -3.30
N ALA A 42 3.18 -5.90 -4.08
CA ALA A 42 2.84 -5.91 -5.49
C ALA A 42 3.84 -6.78 -6.27
N GLU A 43 3.38 -7.48 -7.30
CA GLU A 43 4.25 -8.33 -8.13
C GLU A 43 5.39 -7.55 -8.82
N MET A 44 5.23 -6.24 -8.96
CA MET A 44 6.25 -5.36 -9.55
C MET A 44 7.31 -4.88 -8.55
N ASP A 45 7.19 -5.20 -7.26
CA ASP A 45 8.21 -4.86 -6.27
C ASP A 45 9.48 -5.68 -6.51
N ASP A 46 10.60 -5.01 -6.70
CA ASP A 46 11.87 -5.67 -7.05
C ASP A 46 12.59 -6.27 -5.83
N GLY A 47 12.12 -6.00 -4.61
CA GLY A 47 12.68 -6.59 -3.41
C GLY A 47 13.84 -5.83 -2.76
N GLN A 48 14.45 -4.86 -3.44
CA GLN A 48 15.80 -4.39 -3.07
C GLN A 48 15.83 -3.12 -2.23
N SER A 49 14.73 -2.37 -2.15
CA SER A 49 14.66 -1.08 -1.46
C SER A 49 14.21 -1.20 0.00
N GLU A 50 14.51 -0.19 0.84
CA GLU A 50 13.96 -0.08 2.21
C GLU A 50 12.43 0.11 2.22
N THR A 51 11.89 0.56 1.09
CA THR A 51 10.46 0.61 0.81
C THR A 51 10.01 -0.58 -0.04
N ALA A 52 8.71 -0.86 -0.01
CA ALA A 52 8.08 -1.84 -0.88
C ALA A 52 6.84 -1.24 -1.55
N ILE A 53 6.56 -1.71 -2.76
CA ILE A 53 5.32 -1.43 -3.47
C ILE A 53 4.26 -2.42 -3.00
N TYR A 54 3.10 -1.90 -2.62
CA TYR A 54 1.97 -2.67 -2.14
C TYR A 54 0.76 -2.44 -3.03
N THR A 55 -0.06 -3.47 -3.15
CA THR A 55 -1.45 -3.39 -3.60
C THR A 55 -2.33 -3.29 -2.37
N LEU A 56 -3.18 -2.26 -2.35
CA LEU A 56 -4.23 -2.15 -1.35
C LEU A 56 -5.38 -3.05 -1.74
N GLN A 57 -5.69 -4.02 -0.88
CA GLN A 57 -6.97 -4.70 -0.97
C GLN A 57 -8.04 -3.70 -0.54
N ALA A 58 -8.67 -3.05 -1.52
CA ALA A 58 -9.97 -2.44 -1.29
C ALA A 58 -10.89 -3.58 -0.88
N ARG A 59 -11.09 -3.79 0.43
CA ARG A 59 -12.26 -4.52 0.89
C ARG A 59 -13.41 -3.79 0.22
N GLU A 60 -14.09 -4.46 -0.70
CA GLU A 60 -15.35 -3.97 -1.22
C GLU A 60 -16.18 -3.59 0.00
N CYS A 61 -16.32 -2.30 0.28
CA CYS A 61 -17.38 -1.82 1.13
C CYS A 61 -18.64 -2.16 0.34
N ARG A 62 -19.16 -3.38 0.52
CA ARG A 62 -20.53 -3.74 0.16
C ARG A 62 -21.44 -2.85 1.01
N GLY A 63 -21.67 -1.64 0.50
CA GLY A 63 -22.82 -0.81 0.85
C GLY A 63 -23.99 -1.20 -0.02
#